data_AF-A0A2V7NUF2-F1
#
_entry.id   AF-A0A2V7NUF2-F1
#
_cell.length_a   1.000
_cell.length_b   1.000
_cell.length_c   1.000
_cell.angle_alpha   90.00
_cell.angle_beta   90.00
_cell.angle_gamma   90.00
#
_symmetry.space_group_name_H-M   'P 1'
#
loop_
_entity.id
_entity.type
_entity.pdbx_description
1 polymer ?
#
loop_
_entity_poly.entity_id
_entity_poly.type
_entity_poly.pdbx_seq_one_letter_code
_entity_poly.pdbx_strand_id
1 'polypeptide(L)'
;MPLPVLAGIVGNLRTVFPNVEVWFSYPGDLVVLGSRRPFRYDPAWLARLMGPRGAFEDVAREYLNVDTPADYFGHFLLGSAAVSQLVARGAWVHRDDRPQLEFVAARRFLDNDYPGDVFDSLAALGGATLAGSGPPRLLLAKALSTRPGNATVFRYVDPIRRAHPDEPVWTVEVAAMRVALGDTAFADTALARIVARAPTADALLLSGVIATARNQGERAPPLLRRALAAGADSAWVGAGLAVLAARAGRWADAIAGTRAAMRQARGTLRHPIPGDLLRDALTRIALHAPPAAADSLMAESQRIRPGWANLYELRAIVELREGLCAAAAEHFLVLVDFGLERRDAPELVARCERGLVP
;
A
#
# COMPACT_ATOMS: atom_id res chain seq x y z
N MET A 1 -11.20 -7.32 15.48
CA MET A 1 -11.80 -8.43 16.29
C MET A 1 -10.91 -8.66 17.51
N PRO A 2 -11.38 -8.93 18.74
CA PRO A 2 -10.53 -9.15 19.92
C PRO A 2 -10.01 -10.59 20.02
N LEU A 3 -8.87 -10.78 20.70
CA LEU A 3 -8.19 -12.07 20.79
C LEU A 3 -9.06 -13.19 21.38
N PRO A 4 -9.89 -12.97 22.44
CA PRO A 4 -10.80 -13.99 22.95
C PRO A 4 -11.85 -14.46 21.94
N VAL A 5 -12.32 -13.59 21.05
CA VAL A 5 -13.27 -13.98 19.99
C VAL A 5 -12.60 -14.86 18.97
N LEU A 6 -11.40 -14.49 18.51
CA LEU A 6 -10.62 -15.34 17.61
C LEU A 6 -10.31 -16.70 18.24
N ALA A 7 -9.94 -16.72 19.52
CA ALA A 7 -9.73 -17.95 20.26
C ALA A 7 -10.99 -18.82 20.31
N GLY A 8 -12.18 -18.22 20.45
CA GLY A 8 -13.47 -18.90 20.35
C GLY A 8 -13.74 -19.48 18.95
N ILE A 9 -13.51 -18.71 17.89
CA ILE A 9 -13.64 -19.17 16.48
C ILE A 9 -12.73 -20.39 16.24
N VAL A 10 -11.46 -20.25 16.57
CA VAL A 10 -10.44 -21.29 16.40
C VAL A 10 -10.77 -22.52 17.27
N GLY A 11 -11.25 -22.30 18.50
CA GLY A 11 -11.69 -23.36 19.40
C GLY A 11 -12.86 -24.16 18.84
N ASN A 12 -13.87 -23.46 18.31
CA ASN A 12 -15.01 -24.09 17.65
C ASN A 12 -14.57 -24.92 16.43
N LEU A 13 -13.72 -24.37 15.57
CA LEU A 13 -13.20 -25.10 14.41
C LEU A 13 -12.44 -26.38 14.83
N ARG A 14 -11.69 -26.29 15.93
CA ARG A 14 -10.92 -27.42 16.48
C ARG A 14 -11.80 -28.57 16.99
N THR A 15 -13.06 -28.31 17.35
CA THR A 15 -13.99 -29.39 17.74
C THR A 15 -14.29 -30.36 16.60
N VAL A 16 -14.20 -29.88 15.35
CA VAL A 16 -14.44 -30.67 14.13
C VAL A 16 -13.11 -31.10 13.48
N PHE A 17 -12.09 -30.24 13.54
CA PHE A 17 -10.81 -30.46 12.88
C PHE A 17 -9.66 -30.53 13.90
N PRO A 18 -9.01 -31.69 14.10
CA PRO A 18 -7.92 -31.83 15.06
C PRO A 18 -6.67 -31.01 14.73
N ASN A 19 -6.46 -30.65 13.46
CA ASN A 19 -5.33 -29.85 13.00
C ASN A 19 -5.86 -28.49 12.54
N VAL A 20 -5.43 -27.43 13.21
CA VAL A 20 -5.81 -26.06 12.86
C VAL A 20 -4.57 -25.20 12.76
N GLU A 21 -4.54 -24.35 11.76
CA GLU A 21 -3.48 -23.37 11.52
C GLU A 21 -4.06 -21.98 11.29
N VAL A 22 -3.30 -20.95 11.67
CA VAL A 22 -3.65 -19.55 11.42
C VAL A 22 -2.59 -18.93 10.52
N TRP A 23 -3.07 -18.30 9.45
CA TRP A 23 -2.32 -17.62 8.41
C TRP A 23 -2.84 -16.17 8.29
N PHE A 24 -2.17 -15.33 7.50
CA PHE A 24 -2.65 -13.99 7.18
C PHE A 24 -2.30 -13.60 5.74
N SER A 25 -2.98 -12.60 5.20
CA SER A 25 -2.54 -11.89 3.99
C SER A 25 -2.08 -10.46 4.34
N TYR A 26 -2.69 -9.87 5.38
CA TYR A 26 -2.39 -8.57 5.96
C TYR A 26 -2.73 -8.61 7.47
N PRO A 27 -2.18 -7.75 8.35
CA PRO A 27 -2.49 -7.79 9.79
C PRO A 27 -3.99 -7.75 10.15
N GLY A 28 -4.83 -7.16 9.29
CA GLY A 28 -6.28 -7.13 9.45
C GLY A 28 -7.04 -8.32 8.81
N ASP A 29 -6.36 -9.17 8.05
CA ASP A 29 -6.96 -10.28 7.28
C ASP A 29 -6.31 -11.61 7.66
N LEU A 30 -7.00 -12.36 8.52
CA LEU A 30 -6.57 -13.65 9.06
C LEU A 30 -7.30 -14.79 8.36
N VAL A 31 -6.55 -15.83 8.03
CA VAL A 31 -7.08 -17.07 7.43
C VAL A 31 -6.92 -18.20 8.43
N VAL A 32 -8.01 -18.88 8.77
CA VAL A 32 -7.99 -20.05 9.67
C VAL A 32 -8.26 -21.30 8.86
N LEU A 33 -7.32 -22.25 8.88
CA LEU A 33 -7.41 -23.50 8.14
C LEU A 33 -7.65 -24.65 9.11
N GLY A 34 -8.66 -25.49 8.85
CA GLY A 34 -8.95 -26.69 9.61
C GLY A 34 -8.82 -27.95 8.76
N SER A 35 -8.18 -29.00 9.29
CA SER A 35 -8.02 -30.28 8.61
C SER A 35 -8.14 -31.48 9.56
N ARG A 36 -8.72 -32.57 9.04
CA ARG A 36 -8.76 -33.88 9.71
C ARG A 36 -7.41 -34.58 9.74
N ARG A 37 -6.50 -34.22 8.83
CA ARG A 37 -5.15 -34.76 8.74
C ARG A 37 -4.12 -33.66 8.99
N PRO A 38 -2.92 -33.96 9.51
CA PRO A 38 -1.85 -32.98 9.62
C PRO A 38 -1.59 -32.30 8.27
N PHE A 39 -1.38 -30.98 8.30
CA PHE A 39 -1.02 -30.23 7.09
C PHE A 39 0.34 -30.71 6.56
N ARG A 40 0.42 -30.87 5.24
CA ARG A 40 1.65 -31.19 4.52
C ARG A 40 1.78 -30.24 3.35
N TYR A 41 2.92 -29.58 3.28
CA TYR A 41 3.23 -28.65 2.21
C TYR A 41 4.18 -29.32 1.22
N ASP A 42 3.74 -29.47 -0.03
CA ASP A 42 4.58 -29.96 -1.12
C ASP A 42 5.34 -28.76 -1.74
N PRO A 43 6.68 -28.66 -1.55
CA PRO A 43 7.45 -27.55 -2.09
C PRO A 43 7.41 -27.47 -3.62
N ALA A 44 7.30 -28.61 -4.31
CA ALA A 44 7.20 -28.64 -5.77
C ALA A 44 5.83 -28.14 -6.25
N TRP A 45 4.77 -28.43 -5.49
CA TRP A 45 3.46 -27.85 -5.74
C TRP A 45 3.44 -26.33 -5.48
N LEU A 46 3.99 -25.87 -4.36
CA LEU A 46 4.10 -24.44 -4.05
C LEU A 46 4.94 -23.70 -5.11
N ALA A 47 6.02 -24.31 -5.59
CA ALA A 47 6.84 -23.74 -6.66
C ALA A 47 6.09 -23.61 -7.99
N ARG A 48 5.28 -24.61 -8.36
CA ARG A 48 4.43 -24.54 -9.56
C ARG A 48 3.31 -23.50 -9.44
N LEU A 49 2.82 -23.26 -8.23
CA LEU A 49 1.72 -22.34 -7.98
C LEU A 49 2.21 -20.89 -7.90
N MET A 50 3.19 -20.62 -7.04
CA MET A 50 3.60 -19.28 -6.62
C MET A 50 5.06 -18.95 -6.93
N GLY A 51 5.83 -19.92 -7.43
CA GLY A 51 7.20 -19.66 -7.86
C GLY A 51 7.27 -18.89 -9.19
N PRO A 52 8.48 -18.54 -9.64
CA PRO A 52 8.67 -17.89 -10.93
C PRO A 52 8.06 -18.70 -12.07
N ARG A 53 7.23 -18.05 -12.90
CA ARG A 53 6.39 -18.60 -13.98
C ARG A 53 5.28 -19.54 -13.50
N GLY A 54 4.94 -19.51 -12.22
CA GLY A 54 3.81 -20.22 -11.64
C GLY A 54 2.47 -19.57 -11.99
N ALA A 55 1.38 -20.33 -11.83
CA ALA A 55 0.03 -19.87 -12.18
C ALA A 55 -0.44 -18.62 -11.40
N PHE A 56 0.14 -18.36 -10.24
CA PHE A 56 -0.16 -17.23 -9.35
C PHE A 56 1.08 -16.39 -9.03
N GLU A 57 2.13 -16.42 -9.87
CA GLU A 57 3.36 -15.65 -9.65
C GLU A 57 3.06 -14.17 -9.36
N ASP A 58 2.29 -13.52 -10.23
CA ASP A 58 1.99 -12.09 -10.09
C ASP A 58 1.25 -11.80 -8.78
N VAL A 59 0.26 -12.62 -8.40
CA VAL A 59 -0.48 -12.43 -7.14
C VAL A 59 0.45 -12.61 -5.94
N ALA A 60 1.24 -13.69 -5.94
CA ALA A 60 2.18 -14.00 -4.87
C ALA A 60 3.21 -12.89 -4.70
N ARG A 61 3.77 -12.40 -5.81
CA ARG A 61 4.81 -11.38 -5.82
C ARG A 61 4.29 -9.99 -5.46
N GLU A 62 3.14 -9.59 -6.02
CA GLU A 62 2.64 -8.22 -5.98
C GLU A 62 1.74 -7.93 -4.76
N TYR A 63 1.09 -8.95 -4.21
CA TYR A 63 0.14 -8.80 -3.10
C TYR A 63 0.56 -9.52 -1.82
N LEU A 64 1.46 -10.50 -1.90
CA LEU A 64 1.92 -11.27 -0.74
C LEU A 64 3.43 -11.13 -0.48
N ASN A 65 4.16 -10.41 -1.33
CA ASN A 65 5.63 -10.27 -1.26
C ASN A 65 6.38 -11.62 -1.23
N VAL A 66 5.90 -12.58 -2.02
CA VAL A 66 6.49 -13.91 -2.18
C VAL A 66 7.31 -13.93 -3.47
N ASP A 67 8.64 -13.86 -3.35
CA ASP A 67 9.56 -13.97 -4.51
C ASP A 67 9.98 -15.42 -4.75
N THR A 68 10.03 -16.20 -3.67
CA THR A 68 10.37 -17.62 -3.67
C THR A 68 9.32 -18.39 -2.88
N PRO A 69 9.09 -19.69 -3.16
CA PRO A 69 8.09 -20.49 -2.46
C PRO A 69 8.28 -20.53 -0.93
N ALA A 70 9.51 -20.36 -0.45
CA ALA A 70 9.82 -20.30 0.97
C ALA A 70 9.25 -19.04 1.65
N ASP A 71 9.18 -17.92 0.92
CA ASP A 71 8.65 -16.65 1.45
C ASP A 71 7.18 -16.75 1.84
N TYR A 72 6.42 -17.65 1.20
CA TYR A 72 5.01 -17.88 1.53
C TYR A 72 4.81 -18.25 3.00
N PHE A 73 5.77 -18.96 3.60
CA PHE A 73 5.68 -19.30 5.01
C PHE A 73 5.80 -18.07 5.92
N GLY A 74 6.27 -16.92 5.45
CA GLY A 74 6.16 -15.65 6.18
C GLY A 74 4.73 -15.27 6.57
N HIS A 75 3.72 -15.80 5.86
CA HIS A 75 2.30 -15.62 6.12
C HIS A 75 1.71 -16.60 7.14
N PHE A 76 2.50 -17.55 7.63
CA PHE A 76 2.10 -18.46 8.69
C PHE A 76 2.18 -17.73 10.05
N LEU A 77 1.19 -17.86 10.92
CA LEU A 77 1.23 -17.27 12.27
C LEU A 77 1.30 -18.33 13.35
N LEU A 78 0.39 -19.31 13.30
CA LEU A 78 0.23 -20.30 14.35
C LEU A 78 0.02 -21.70 13.76
N GLY A 79 0.90 -22.62 14.13
CA GLY A 79 0.66 -24.06 14.01
C GLY A 79 -0.19 -24.63 15.15
N SER A 80 -0.50 -25.92 15.05
CA SER A 80 -1.43 -26.62 15.98
C SER A 80 -1.05 -26.51 17.47
N ALA A 81 0.25 -26.45 17.80
CA ALA A 81 0.73 -26.26 19.18
C ALA A 81 0.39 -24.86 19.71
N ALA A 82 0.69 -23.81 18.94
CA ALA A 82 0.39 -22.43 19.30
C ALA A 82 -1.12 -22.15 19.30
N VAL A 83 -1.85 -22.77 18.38
CA VAL A 83 -3.32 -22.79 18.38
C VAL A 83 -3.88 -23.39 19.68
N SER A 84 -3.26 -24.43 20.23
CA SER A 84 -3.70 -24.99 21.51
C SER A 84 -3.60 -23.98 22.65
N GLN A 85 -2.53 -23.17 22.67
CA GLN A 85 -2.39 -22.08 23.64
C GLN A 85 -3.37 -20.93 23.38
N LEU A 86 -3.67 -20.64 22.10
CA LEU A 86 -4.68 -19.64 21.75
C LEU A 86 -6.06 -20.06 22.27
N VAL A 87 -6.48 -21.31 22.00
CA VAL A 87 -7.80 -21.83 22.43
C VAL A 87 -7.92 -21.86 23.95
N ALA A 88 -6.84 -22.11 24.69
CA ALA A 88 -6.83 -22.02 26.16
C ALA A 88 -7.14 -20.61 26.69
N ARG A 89 -7.03 -19.56 25.85
CA ARG A 89 -7.40 -18.17 26.17
C ARG A 89 -8.83 -17.82 25.71
N GLY A 90 -9.53 -18.76 25.07
CA GLY A 90 -10.93 -18.60 24.68
C GLY A 90 -11.81 -18.52 25.92
N ALA A 91 -12.56 -17.43 26.04
CA ALA A 91 -13.42 -17.22 27.20
C ALA A 91 -14.86 -17.71 26.96
N TRP A 92 -15.25 -17.96 25.71
CA TRP A 92 -16.66 -18.08 25.32
C TRP A 92 -16.92 -19.29 24.40
N VAL A 93 -18.13 -19.82 24.45
CA VAL A 93 -18.61 -20.93 23.62
C VAL A 93 -19.68 -20.38 22.68
N HIS A 94 -19.38 -20.30 21.38
CA HIS A 94 -20.33 -19.88 20.36
C HIS A 94 -21.06 -21.10 19.78
N ARG A 95 -22.39 -21.00 19.68
CA ARG A 95 -23.30 -22.02 19.14
C ARG A 95 -24.47 -21.32 18.44
N ASP A 96 -25.23 -22.04 17.62
CA ASP A 96 -26.43 -21.50 16.98
C ASP A 96 -27.45 -20.97 18.00
N ASP A 97 -27.58 -21.63 19.16
CA ASP A 97 -28.45 -21.21 20.27
C ASP A 97 -27.82 -20.13 21.17
N ARG A 98 -26.54 -19.80 20.95
CA ARG A 98 -25.78 -18.75 21.64
C ARG A 98 -24.86 -18.00 20.64
N PRO A 99 -25.43 -17.17 19.74
CA PRO A 99 -24.71 -16.50 18.66
C PRO A 99 -23.91 -15.28 19.15
N GLN A 100 -23.03 -15.50 20.14
CA GLN A 100 -22.24 -14.43 20.76
C GLN A 100 -21.29 -13.74 19.78
N LEU A 101 -20.88 -14.44 18.72
CA LEU A 101 -19.96 -13.92 17.71
C LEU A 101 -20.61 -12.85 16.85
N GLU A 102 -21.87 -13.05 16.48
CA GLU A 102 -22.70 -12.17 15.66
C GLU A 102 -22.90 -10.82 16.37
N PHE A 103 -23.14 -10.85 17.69
CA PHE A 103 -23.29 -9.63 18.50
C PHE A 103 -21.98 -8.87 18.69
N VAL A 104 -20.86 -9.59 18.84
CA VAL A 104 -19.55 -8.96 19.05
C VAL A 104 -18.99 -8.40 17.74
N ALA A 105 -19.27 -9.06 16.61
CA ALA A 105 -18.97 -8.55 15.28
C ALA A 105 -19.79 -7.27 14.98
N ALA A 106 -21.11 -7.29 15.20
CA ALA A 106 -21.99 -6.14 14.95
C ALA A 106 -21.60 -4.90 15.76
N ARG A 107 -21.28 -5.06 17.05
CA ARG A 107 -20.87 -3.94 17.91
C ARG A 107 -19.52 -3.33 17.50
N ARG A 108 -18.67 -4.10 16.80
CA ARG A 108 -17.33 -3.65 16.38
C ARG A 108 -17.27 -3.02 15.00
N PHE A 109 -18.29 -3.19 14.15
CA PHE A 109 -18.45 -2.30 13.00
C PHE A 109 -18.63 -0.83 13.42
N LEU A 110 -19.02 -0.59 14.68
CA LEU A 110 -19.22 0.74 15.25
C LEU A 110 -17.99 1.28 16.01
N ASP A 111 -17.06 0.41 16.44
CA ASP A 111 -15.85 0.77 17.20
C ASP A 111 -14.58 0.48 16.35
N ASN A 112 -14.05 1.50 15.68
CA ASN A 112 -13.04 1.38 14.62
C ASN A 112 -11.57 1.31 15.11
N ASP A 113 -11.31 1.32 16.42
CA ASP A 113 -9.99 1.70 16.95
C ASP A 113 -8.97 0.57 17.13
N TYR A 114 -9.27 -0.71 16.87
CA TYR A 114 -8.34 -1.79 17.29
C TYR A 114 -8.23 -3.02 16.37
N PRO A 115 -7.47 -2.94 15.25
CA PRO A 115 -6.95 -4.11 14.54
C PRO A 115 -5.59 -4.61 15.07
N GLY A 116 -4.73 -3.71 15.57
CA GLY A 116 -3.31 -4.00 15.87
C GLY A 116 -3.10 -5.08 16.94
N ASP A 117 -3.79 -4.95 18.08
CA ASP A 117 -3.58 -5.76 19.29
C ASP A 117 -3.76 -7.27 19.11
N VAL A 118 -4.59 -7.70 18.15
CA VAL A 118 -4.82 -9.12 17.92
C VAL A 118 -3.74 -9.74 17.08
N PHE A 119 -3.36 -9.11 15.97
CA PHE A 119 -2.24 -9.58 15.17
C PHE A 119 -0.94 -9.59 16.00
N ASP A 120 -0.72 -8.52 16.77
CA ASP A 120 0.26 -8.40 17.85
C ASP A 120 0.35 -9.66 18.71
N SER A 121 -0.80 -9.99 19.32
CA SER A 121 -0.90 -11.11 20.25
C SER A 121 -0.61 -12.43 19.56
N LEU A 122 -1.16 -12.67 18.37
CA LEU A 122 -0.93 -13.90 17.61
C LEU A 122 0.55 -14.04 17.22
N ALA A 123 1.18 -12.98 16.72
CA ALA A 123 2.60 -13.00 16.37
C ALA A 123 3.48 -13.27 17.60
N ALA A 124 3.14 -12.70 18.77
CA ALA A 124 3.81 -12.98 20.03
C ALA A 124 3.65 -14.44 20.47
N LEU A 125 2.45 -15.01 20.32
CA LEU A 125 2.18 -16.42 20.62
C LEU A 125 2.98 -17.35 19.72
N GLY A 126 2.96 -17.11 18.40
CA GLY A 126 3.72 -17.90 17.44
C GLY A 126 5.22 -17.87 17.76
N GLY A 127 5.76 -16.67 18.05
CA GLY A 127 7.15 -16.48 18.44
C GLY A 127 7.53 -17.12 19.78
N ALA A 128 6.64 -17.17 20.77
CA ALA A 128 6.89 -17.86 22.04
C ALA A 128 6.97 -19.38 21.88
N THR A 129 6.27 -19.94 20.88
CA THR A 129 6.19 -21.37 20.61
C THR A 129 7.24 -21.89 19.62
N LEU A 130 8.42 -21.25 19.53
CA LEU A 130 9.49 -21.51 18.54
C LEU A 130 10.17 -22.92 18.60
N ALA A 131 9.46 -23.95 19.05
CA ALA A 131 9.69 -25.33 18.68
C ALA A 131 8.87 -25.70 17.41
N GLY A 132 9.07 -24.96 16.32
CA GLY A 132 8.69 -25.39 14.96
C GLY A 132 7.30 -25.02 14.41
N SER A 133 6.53 -24.12 15.05
CA SER A 133 5.14 -23.82 14.62
C SER A 133 4.87 -22.40 14.13
N GLY A 134 5.89 -21.57 13.85
CA GLY A 134 5.73 -20.24 13.26
C GLY A 134 6.92 -19.90 12.35
N PRO A 135 6.80 -18.94 11.42
CA PRO A 135 7.88 -18.63 10.52
C PRO A 135 9.03 -17.92 11.23
N PRO A 136 10.25 -18.00 10.68
CA PRO A 136 11.34 -17.13 11.07
C PRO A 136 10.90 -15.67 11.05
N ARG A 137 11.32 -14.89 12.07
CA ARG A 137 10.99 -13.44 12.18
C ARG A 137 11.32 -12.65 10.91
N LEU A 138 12.37 -13.06 10.19
CA LEU A 138 12.76 -12.49 8.90
C LEU A 138 11.68 -12.66 7.83
N LEU A 139 11.11 -13.86 7.69
CA LEU A 139 10.04 -14.12 6.72
C LEU A 139 8.75 -13.39 7.10
N LEU A 140 8.43 -13.32 8.39
CA LEU A 140 7.30 -12.53 8.87
C LEU A 140 7.47 -11.04 8.53
N ALA A 141 8.65 -10.46 8.79
CA ALA A 141 8.93 -9.07 8.45
C ALA A 141 8.84 -8.83 6.94
N LYS A 142 9.33 -9.76 6.11
CA LYS A 142 9.20 -9.72 4.65
C LYS A 142 7.73 -9.72 4.21
N ALA A 143 6.90 -10.64 4.72
CA ALA A 143 5.47 -10.70 4.39
C ALA A 143 4.75 -9.38 4.76
N LEU A 144 5.09 -8.80 5.90
CA LEU A 144 4.50 -7.55 6.40
C LEU A 144 4.96 -6.31 5.64
N SER A 145 6.14 -6.32 5.05
CA SER A 145 6.68 -5.20 4.25
C SER A 145 6.24 -5.23 2.79
N THR A 146 5.16 -5.95 2.45
CA THR A 146 4.63 -5.97 1.07
C THR A 146 4.35 -4.57 0.56
N ARG A 147 3.75 -3.68 1.38
CA ARG A 147 3.49 -2.30 1.02
C ARG A 147 4.63 -1.39 1.51
N PRO A 148 5.42 -0.78 0.61
CA PRO A 148 6.49 0.13 1.01
C PRO A 148 5.97 1.27 1.88
N GLY A 149 6.69 1.60 2.94
CA GLY A 149 6.35 2.71 3.83
C GLY A 149 5.16 2.48 4.77
N ASN A 150 4.61 1.26 4.84
CA ASN A 150 3.55 0.95 5.80
C ASN A 150 4.08 0.99 7.25
N ALA A 151 3.87 2.12 7.93
CA ALA A 151 4.37 2.32 9.29
C ALA A 151 3.72 1.42 10.35
N THR A 152 2.54 0.83 10.09
CA THR A 152 1.84 -0.04 11.06
C THR A 152 2.64 -1.30 11.41
N VAL A 153 3.55 -1.74 10.53
CA VAL A 153 4.38 -2.93 10.70
C VAL A 153 5.80 -2.62 11.21
N PHE A 154 6.10 -1.35 11.52
CA PHE A 154 7.42 -0.89 11.93
C PHE A 154 8.04 -1.74 13.05
N ARG A 155 7.22 -2.13 14.04
CA ARG A 155 7.62 -2.96 15.19
C ARG A 155 8.11 -4.36 14.83
N TYR A 156 7.76 -4.88 13.65
CA TYR A 156 8.25 -6.15 13.14
C TYR A 156 9.52 -6.01 12.29
N VAL A 157 9.67 -4.88 11.60
CA VAL A 157 10.73 -4.66 10.61
C VAL A 157 11.98 -4.00 11.22
N ASP A 158 11.82 -3.05 12.15
CA ASP A 158 12.97 -2.38 12.77
C ASP A 158 13.88 -3.32 13.58
N PRO A 159 13.37 -4.32 14.34
CA PRO A 159 14.23 -5.32 14.98
C PRO A 159 15.05 -6.14 13.97
N ILE A 160 14.47 -6.47 12.81
CA ILE A 160 15.19 -7.17 11.72
C ILE A 160 16.29 -6.28 11.17
N ARG A 161 15.99 -5.01 10.86
CA ARG A 161 17.02 -4.04 10.44
C ARG A 161 18.19 -3.95 11.45
N ARG A 162 17.90 -3.93 12.75
CA ARG A 162 18.93 -3.85 13.80
C ARG A 162 19.78 -5.12 13.87
N ALA A 163 19.17 -6.28 13.66
CA ALA A 163 19.87 -7.57 13.62
C ALA A 163 20.66 -7.78 12.32
N HIS A 164 20.25 -7.14 11.22
CA HIS A 164 20.85 -7.26 9.89
C HIS A 164 21.28 -5.88 9.34
N PRO A 165 22.23 -5.17 9.99
CA PRO A 165 22.60 -3.80 9.63
C PRO A 165 23.26 -3.68 8.25
N ASP A 166 23.84 -4.77 7.74
CA ASP A 166 24.55 -4.82 6.46
C ASP A 166 23.63 -5.10 5.27
N GLU A 167 22.36 -5.44 5.51
CA GLU A 167 21.35 -5.67 4.47
C GLU A 167 20.58 -4.37 4.17
N PRO A 168 20.86 -3.69 3.02
CA PRO A 168 20.30 -2.36 2.77
C PRO A 168 18.77 -2.33 2.70
N VAL A 169 18.15 -3.43 2.27
CA VAL A 169 16.69 -3.55 2.11
C VAL A 169 15.94 -3.16 3.37
N TRP A 170 16.35 -3.66 4.54
CA TRP A 170 15.66 -3.36 5.81
C TRP A 170 15.86 -1.92 6.25
N THR A 171 16.99 -1.32 5.89
CA THR A 171 17.25 0.10 6.17
C THR A 171 16.38 1.00 5.29
N VAL A 172 16.21 0.65 4.01
CA VAL A 172 15.33 1.37 3.09
C VAL A 172 13.87 1.26 3.52
N GLU A 173 13.41 0.06 3.90
CA GLU A 173 12.04 -0.14 4.41
C GLU A 173 11.73 0.71 5.64
N VAL A 174 12.62 0.67 6.64
CA VAL A 174 12.46 1.50 7.86
C VAL A 174 12.53 3.00 7.54
N ALA A 175 13.37 3.40 6.59
CA ALA A 175 13.41 4.79 6.13
C ALA A 175 12.09 5.21 5.46
N ALA A 176 11.52 4.37 4.60
CA ALA A 176 10.23 4.63 3.96
C ALA A 176 9.11 4.76 5.02
N MET A 177 9.09 3.87 6.02
CA MET A 177 8.08 3.90 7.10
C MET A 177 8.19 5.18 7.94
N ARG A 178 9.41 5.62 8.28
CA ARG A 178 9.61 6.87 9.03
C ARG A 178 9.22 8.10 8.21
N VAL A 179 9.55 8.13 6.93
CA VAL A 179 9.12 9.19 6.01
C VAL A 179 7.60 9.28 5.93
N ALA A 180 6.90 8.14 5.89
CA ALA A 180 5.44 8.10 5.93
C ALA A 180 4.84 8.65 7.24
N LEU A 181 5.59 8.58 8.35
CA LEU A 181 5.25 9.20 9.63
C LEU A 181 5.69 10.67 9.74
N GLY A 182 6.28 11.24 8.70
CA GLY A 182 6.83 12.60 8.69
C GLY A 182 8.24 12.75 9.30
N ASP A 183 8.86 11.66 9.76
CA ASP A 183 10.26 11.66 10.22
C ASP A 183 11.20 11.36 9.05
N THR A 184 11.82 12.42 8.51
CA THR A 184 12.79 12.28 7.42
C THR A 184 14.24 12.21 7.88
N ALA A 185 14.53 12.42 9.17
CA ALA A 185 15.92 12.55 9.65
C ALA A 185 16.70 11.24 9.50
N PHE A 186 16.05 10.10 9.78
CA PHE A 186 16.65 8.79 9.55
C PHE A 186 16.92 8.54 8.07
N ALA A 187 15.98 8.89 7.19
CA ALA A 187 16.15 8.71 5.74
C ALA A 187 17.33 9.54 5.21
N ASP A 188 17.48 10.79 5.65
CA ASP A 188 18.57 11.67 5.19
C ASP A 188 19.96 11.11 5.50
N THR A 189 20.13 10.46 6.65
CA THR A 189 21.42 9.91 7.07
C THR A 189 21.64 8.48 6.56
N ALA A 190 20.62 7.64 6.60
CA ALA A 190 20.72 6.23 6.23
C ALA A 190 20.80 6.04 4.70
N LEU A 191 19.93 6.72 3.94
CA LEU A 191 19.89 6.58 2.50
C LEU A 191 21.12 7.20 1.83
N ALA A 192 21.62 8.33 2.34
CA ALA A 192 22.86 8.93 1.83
C ALA A 192 24.04 7.96 1.89
N ARG A 193 24.17 7.20 2.99
CA ARG A 193 25.22 6.17 3.13
C ARG A 193 25.04 5.02 2.15
N ILE A 194 23.82 4.52 1.97
CA ILE A 194 23.52 3.43 1.03
C ILE A 194 23.80 3.88 -0.41
N VAL A 195 23.26 5.02 -0.83
CA VAL A 195 23.43 5.55 -2.18
C VAL A 195 24.90 5.82 -2.53
N ALA A 196 25.72 6.19 -1.55
CA ALA A 196 27.15 6.44 -1.74
C ALA A 196 28.00 5.16 -1.84
N ARG A 197 27.64 4.09 -1.10
CA ARG A 197 28.49 2.89 -0.98
C ARG A 197 28.01 1.71 -1.81
N ALA A 198 26.72 1.43 -1.78
CA ALA A 198 26.09 0.27 -2.40
C ALA A 198 24.65 0.64 -2.82
N PRO A 199 24.48 1.47 -3.87
CA PRO A 199 23.18 1.98 -4.26
C PRO A 199 22.26 0.83 -4.70
N THR A 200 21.09 0.75 -4.07
CA THR A 200 20.00 -0.11 -4.53
C THR A 200 18.95 0.71 -5.28
N ALA A 201 18.14 0.05 -6.11
CA ALA A 201 17.04 0.66 -6.84
C ALA A 201 16.09 1.43 -5.90
N ASP A 202 15.67 0.79 -4.80
CA ASP A 202 14.73 1.36 -3.84
C ASP A 202 15.34 2.52 -3.03
N ALA A 203 16.62 2.44 -2.67
CA ALA A 203 17.30 3.54 -1.97
C ALA A 203 17.42 4.79 -2.86
N LEU A 204 17.74 4.59 -4.15
CA LEU A 204 17.79 5.66 -5.14
C LEU A 204 16.39 6.25 -5.37
N LEU A 205 15.38 5.39 -5.50
CA LEU A 205 14.00 5.82 -5.70
C LEU A 205 13.50 6.65 -4.52
N LEU A 206 13.59 6.13 -3.30
CA LEU A 206 13.13 6.84 -2.10
C LEU A 206 13.89 8.17 -1.92
N SER A 207 15.21 8.19 -2.15
CA SER A 207 15.99 9.42 -2.11
C SER A 207 15.54 10.44 -3.16
N GLY A 208 15.24 9.98 -4.38
CA GLY A 208 14.75 10.82 -5.47
C GLY A 208 13.34 11.37 -5.21
N VAL A 209 12.46 10.57 -4.62
CA VAL A 209 11.10 10.98 -4.22
C VAL A 209 11.16 12.02 -3.09
N ILE A 210 11.98 11.80 -2.06
CA ILE A 210 12.19 12.79 -0.98
C ILE A 210 12.75 14.10 -1.54
N ALA A 211 13.74 14.02 -2.43
CA ALA A 211 14.31 15.20 -3.08
C ALA A 211 13.26 15.95 -3.93
N THR A 212 12.38 15.21 -4.62
CA THR A 212 11.25 15.78 -5.38
C THR A 212 10.26 16.49 -4.45
N ALA A 213 9.85 15.85 -3.36
CA ALA A 213 8.95 16.45 -2.37
C ALA A 213 9.52 17.76 -1.78
N ARG A 214 10.84 17.80 -1.55
CA ARG A 214 11.58 18.97 -1.05
C ARG A 214 11.95 20.01 -2.11
N ASN A 215 11.46 19.86 -3.33
CA ASN A 215 11.74 20.75 -4.46
C ASN A 215 13.24 20.93 -4.80
N GLN A 216 14.03 19.87 -4.63
CA GLN A 216 15.46 19.87 -4.92
C GLN A 216 15.70 19.54 -6.41
N GLY A 217 15.38 20.49 -7.29
CA GLY A 217 15.37 20.32 -8.76
C GLY A 217 16.68 19.84 -9.38
N GLU A 218 17.83 20.15 -8.76
CA GLU A 218 19.15 19.66 -9.20
C GLU A 218 19.45 18.24 -8.72
N ARG A 219 19.01 17.90 -7.50
CA ARG A 219 19.34 16.62 -6.86
C ARG A 219 18.38 15.49 -7.25
N ALA A 220 17.11 15.79 -7.47
CA ALA A 220 16.08 14.78 -7.70
C ALA A 220 16.22 14.06 -9.07
N PRO A 221 16.40 14.73 -10.22
CA PRO A 221 16.49 14.05 -11.52
C PRO A 221 17.60 13.00 -11.63
N PRO A 222 18.86 13.25 -11.21
CA PRO A 222 19.90 12.23 -11.32
C PRO A 222 19.64 11.01 -10.42
N LEU A 223 19.02 11.20 -9.24
CA LEU A 223 18.62 10.07 -8.38
C LEU A 223 17.53 9.22 -9.04
N LEU A 224 16.49 9.86 -9.56
CA LEU A 224 15.36 9.17 -10.21
C LEU A 224 15.80 8.41 -11.48
N ARG A 225 16.66 9.01 -12.32
CA ARG A 225 17.20 8.33 -13.51
C ARG A 225 18.08 7.15 -13.16
N ARG A 226 18.93 7.28 -12.12
CA ARG A 226 19.73 6.16 -11.61
C ARG A 226 18.85 5.06 -11.02
N ALA A 227 17.76 5.42 -10.33
CA ALA A 227 16.80 4.46 -9.82
C ALA A 227 16.19 3.63 -10.96
N LEU A 228 15.74 4.29 -12.04
CA LEU A 228 15.21 3.62 -13.23
C LEU A 228 16.24 2.68 -13.87
N ALA A 229 17.48 3.15 -14.03
CA ALA A 229 18.56 2.34 -14.58
C ALA A 229 18.90 1.12 -13.69
N ALA A 230 18.67 1.23 -12.37
CA ALA A 230 18.81 0.13 -11.41
C ALA A 230 17.58 -0.79 -11.34
N GLY A 231 16.52 -0.53 -12.12
CA GLY A 231 15.31 -1.36 -12.16
C GLY A 231 14.22 -0.96 -11.16
N ALA A 232 14.25 0.27 -10.63
CA ALA A 232 13.18 0.79 -9.78
C ALA A 232 11.86 0.94 -10.55
N ASP A 233 10.75 1.06 -9.82
CA ASP A 233 9.41 1.26 -10.38
C ASP A 233 9.36 2.48 -11.32
N SER A 234 9.08 2.21 -12.60
CA SER A 234 9.08 3.21 -13.66
C SER A 234 7.95 4.23 -13.53
N ALA A 235 6.81 3.85 -12.93
CA ALA A 235 5.70 4.75 -12.70
C ALA A 235 6.04 5.76 -11.59
N TRP A 236 6.69 5.31 -10.52
CA TRP A 236 7.18 6.21 -9.47
C TRP A 236 8.27 7.16 -9.97
N VAL A 237 9.23 6.64 -10.75
CA VAL A 237 10.26 7.48 -11.37
C VAL A 237 9.63 8.51 -12.33
N GLY A 238 8.75 8.05 -13.21
CA GLY A 238 8.07 8.89 -14.19
C GLY A 238 7.23 9.98 -13.53
N ALA A 239 6.47 9.65 -12.47
CA ALA A 239 5.68 10.61 -11.72
C ALA A 239 6.57 11.67 -11.05
N GLY A 240 7.69 11.27 -10.43
CA GLY A 240 8.65 12.21 -9.85
C GLY A 240 9.24 13.18 -10.88
N LEU A 241 9.65 12.67 -12.05
CA LEU A 241 10.15 13.52 -13.13
C LEU A 241 9.07 14.44 -13.71
N ALA A 242 7.82 13.97 -13.80
CA ALA A 242 6.70 14.77 -14.26
C ALA A 242 6.38 15.94 -13.32
N VAL A 243 6.45 15.72 -11.99
CA VAL A 243 6.34 16.81 -10.99
C VAL A 243 7.40 17.87 -11.22
N LEU A 244 8.66 17.47 -11.41
CA LEU A 244 9.76 18.41 -11.64
C LEU A 244 9.59 19.19 -12.95
N ALA A 245 9.09 18.55 -14.01
CA ALA A 245 8.76 19.21 -15.26
C ALA A 245 7.62 20.22 -15.10
N ALA A 246 6.55 19.84 -14.39
CA ALA A 246 5.40 20.71 -14.13
C ALA A 246 5.81 21.95 -13.33
N ARG A 247 6.67 21.80 -12.31
CA ARG A 247 7.20 22.93 -11.52
C ARG A 247 8.07 23.87 -12.33
N ALA A 248 8.78 23.35 -13.33
CA ALA A 248 9.61 24.13 -14.23
C ALA A 248 8.83 24.72 -15.43
N GLY A 249 7.50 24.54 -15.49
CA GLY A 249 6.68 25.01 -16.62
C GLY A 249 6.92 24.25 -17.93
N ARG A 250 7.61 23.11 -17.90
CA ARG A 250 7.84 22.26 -19.08
C ARG A 250 6.62 21.37 -19.31
N TRP A 251 5.54 21.97 -19.79
CA TRP A 251 4.22 21.34 -19.86
C TRP A 251 4.18 20.09 -20.74
N ALA A 252 4.89 20.10 -21.89
CA ALA A 252 4.94 18.94 -22.78
C ALA A 252 5.54 17.71 -22.07
N ASP A 253 6.69 17.89 -21.41
CA ASP A 253 7.35 16.84 -20.63
C ASP A 253 6.51 16.38 -19.45
N ALA A 254 5.91 17.33 -18.72
CA ALA A 254 5.06 17.04 -17.57
C ALA A 254 3.86 16.17 -17.97
N ILE A 255 3.15 16.56 -19.03
CA ILE A 255 1.97 15.84 -19.53
C ILE A 255 2.36 14.45 -20.05
N ALA A 256 3.43 14.36 -20.85
CA ALA A 256 3.91 13.08 -21.36
C ALA A 256 4.34 12.13 -20.23
N GLY A 257 5.09 12.65 -19.25
CA GLY A 257 5.54 11.91 -18.08
C GLY A 257 4.39 11.45 -17.19
N THR A 258 3.44 12.33 -16.88
CA THR A 258 2.25 11.97 -16.08
C THR A 258 1.41 10.91 -16.78
N ARG A 259 1.17 11.06 -18.10
CA ARG A 259 0.45 10.05 -18.89
C ARG A 259 1.15 8.69 -18.86
N ALA A 260 2.46 8.67 -19.07
CA ALA A 260 3.25 7.44 -19.02
C ALA A 260 3.18 6.78 -17.63
N ALA A 261 3.34 7.56 -16.56
CA ALA A 261 3.25 7.07 -15.19
C ALA A 261 1.86 6.49 -14.86
N MET A 262 0.78 7.14 -15.29
CA MET A 262 -0.59 6.65 -15.12
C MET A 262 -0.82 5.29 -15.80
N ARG A 263 -0.30 5.12 -17.03
CA ARG A 263 -0.42 3.87 -17.79
C ARG A 263 0.46 2.75 -17.24
N GLN A 264 1.61 3.08 -16.68
CA GLN A 264 2.59 2.10 -16.16
C GLN A 264 2.30 1.68 -14.71
N ALA A 265 1.59 2.50 -13.93
CA ALA A 265 1.30 2.21 -12.54
C ALA A 265 0.49 0.91 -12.41
N ARG A 266 1.05 -0.10 -11.74
CA ARG A 266 0.37 -1.40 -11.50
C ARG A 266 -0.79 -1.23 -10.53
N GLY A 267 -0.57 -0.53 -9.42
CA GLY A 267 -1.58 -0.35 -8.38
C GLY A 267 -1.77 -1.59 -7.52
N THR A 268 -0.68 -2.28 -7.23
CA THR A 268 -0.63 -3.45 -6.34
C THR A 268 -0.16 -3.02 -4.95
N LEU A 269 -0.05 -3.95 -3.99
CA LEU A 269 0.50 -3.62 -2.68
C LEU A 269 2.00 -3.32 -2.75
N ARG A 270 2.75 -4.14 -3.52
CA ARG A 270 4.19 -3.97 -3.72
C ARG A 270 4.57 -2.78 -4.59
N HIS A 271 3.79 -2.54 -5.65
CA HIS A 271 3.97 -1.42 -6.57
C HIS A 271 2.72 -0.53 -6.53
N PRO A 272 2.53 0.24 -5.45
CA PRO A 272 1.37 1.11 -5.28
C PRO A 272 1.41 2.25 -6.30
N ILE A 273 0.25 2.81 -6.61
CA ILE A 273 0.17 4.01 -7.47
C ILE A 273 0.93 5.16 -6.77
N PRO A 274 1.79 5.94 -7.47
CA PRO A 274 2.47 7.11 -6.93
C PRO A 274 1.50 8.29 -6.77
N GLY A 275 0.47 8.11 -5.95
CA GLY A 275 -0.72 8.96 -5.87
C GLY A 275 -0.39 10.41 -5.53
N ASP A 276 0.49 10.67 -4.56
CA ASP A 276 0.82 12.04 -4.15
C ASP A 276 1.66 12.78 -5.20
N LEU A 277 2.60 12.10 -5.87
CA LEU A 277 3.37 12.68 -6.97
C LEU A 277 2.48 12.97 -8.17
N LEU A 278 1.62 12.01 -8.54
CA LEU A 278 0.67 12.20 -9.62
C LEU A 278 -0.32 13.32 -9.30
N ARG A 279 -0.82 13.41 -8.06
CA ARG A 279 -1.69 14.52 -7.62
C ARG A 279 -0.97 15.87 -7.78
N ASP A 280 0.27 16.01 -7.30
CA ASP A 280 1.03 17.27 -7.43
C ASP A 280 1.24 17.66 -8.91
N ALA A 281 1.64 16.72 -9.76
CA ALA A 281 1.81 16.99 -11.19
C ALA A 281 0.48 17.35 -11.87
N LEU A 282 -0.58 16.56 -11.65
CA LEU A 282 -1.90 16.78 -12.24
C LEU A 282 -2.51 18.11 -11.80
N THR A 283 -2.40 18.47 -10.51
CA THR A 283 -2.90 19.75 -10.01
C THR A 283 -2.21 20.92 -10.70
N ARG A 284 -0.89 20.90 -10.85
CA ARG A 284 -0.16 21.97 -11.57
C ARG A 284 -0.53 22.04 -13.04
N ILE A 285 -0.69 20.88 -13.69
CA ILE A 285 -1.11 20.81 -15.09
C ILE A 285 -2.53 21.40 -15.24
N ALA A 286 -3.47 20.99 -14.37
CA ALA A 286 -4.85 21.48 -14.38
C ALA A 286 -4.94 23.00 -14.21
N LEU A 287 -4.08 23.59 -13.37
CA LEU A 287 -4.10 25.01 -13.07
C LEU A 287 -3.34 25.88 -14.08
N HIS A 288 -2.27 25.36 -14.68
CA HIS A 288 -1.28 26.22 -15.37
C HIS A 288 -0.89 25.77 -16.77
N ALA A 289 -1.07 24.50 -17.14
CA ALA A 289 -0.73 24.05 -18.49
C ALA A 289 -1.75 24.58 -19.52
N PRO A 290 -1.43 24.56 -20.83
CA PRO A 290 -2.38 24.89 -21.89
C PRO A 290 -3.69 24.08 -21.72
N PRO A 291 -4.86 24.75 -21.66
CA PRO A 291 -6.10 24.11 -21.25
C PRO A 291 -6.48 22.85 -22.06
N ALA A 292 -6.47 22.92 -23.40
CA ALA A 292 -6.76 21.77 -24.25
C ALA A 292 -5.84 20.56 -24.00
N ALA A 293 -4.55 20.80 -23.69
CA ALA A 293 -3.62 19.72 -23.38
C ALA A 293 -3.85 19.13 -21.98
N ALA A 294 -4.25 19.98 -21.02
CA ALA A 294 -4.65 19.56 -19.68
C ALA A 294 -5.94 18.74 -19.72
N ASP A 295 -6.97 19.19 -20.44
CA ASP A 295 -8.25 18.46 -20.57
C ASP A 295 -8.02 17.08 -21.18
N SER A 296 -7.26 17.00 -22.27
CA SER A 296 -6.88 15.74 -22.90
C SER A 296 -6.24 14.75 -21.91
N LEU A 297 -5.33 15.24 -21.04
CA LEU A 297 -4.72 14.42 -20.00
C LEU A 297 -5.73 14.00 -18.92
N MET A 298 -6.60 14.91 -18.47
CA MET A 298 -7.59 14.61 -17.43
C MET A 298 -8.63 13.60 -17.93
N ALA A 299 -9.16 13.78 -19.14
CA ALA A 299 -10.07 12.85 -19.79
C ALA A 299 -9.46 11.45 -19.91
N GLU A 300 -8.19 11.35 -20.30
CA GLU A 300 -7.50 10.06 -20.34
C GLU A 300 -7.28 9.47 -18.95
N SER A 301 -6.87 10.30 -17.98
CA SER A 301 -6.64 9.87 -16.61
C SER A 301 -7.91 9.31 -15.96
N GLN A 302 -9.06 9.95 -16.19
CA GLN A 302 -10.37 9.47 -15.73
C GLN A 302 -10.72 8.11 -16.34
N ARG A 303 -10.44 7.88 -17.63
CA ARG A 303 -10.64 6.57 -18.25
C ARG A 303 -9.76 5.49 -17.64
N ILE A 304 -8.50 5.81 -17.32
CA ILE A 304 -7.57 4.85 -16.70
C ILE A 304 -7.97 4.58 -15.24
N ARG A 305 -8.45 5.60 -14.52
CA ARG A 305 -8.75 5.54 -13.08
C ARG A 305 -10.08 6.23 -12.75
N PRO A 306 -11.23 5.65 -13.12
CA PRO A 306 -12.53 6.27 -12.90
C PRO A 306 -12.88 6.41 -11.42
N GLY A 307 -12.31 5.59 -10.54
CA GLY A 307 -12.53 5.70 -9.08
C GLY A 307 -11.75 6.82 -8.38
N TRP A 308 -10.91 7.60 -9.09
CA TRP A 308 -10.11 8.64 -8.47
C TRP A 308 -10.80 10.01 -8.57
N ALA A 309 -11.63 10.32 -7.56
CA ALA A 309 -12.47 11.53 -7.52
C ALA A 309 -11.73 12.84 -7.82
N ASN A 310 -10.47 12.99 -7.34
CA ASN A 310 -9.64 14.17 -7.61
C ASN A 310 -9.48 14.48 -9.12
N LEU A 311 -9.57 13.49 -10.00
CA LEU A 311 -9.48 13.72 -11.45
C LEU A 311 -10.69 14.48 -12.00
N TYR A 312 -11.88 14.28 -11.41
CA TYR A 312 -13.11 14.98 -11.79
C TYR A 312 -13.05 16.44 -11.37
N GLU A 313 -12.58 16.69 -10.14
CA GLU A 313 -12.32 18.05 -9.66
C GLU A 313 -11.29 18.78 -10.53
N LEU A 314 -10.16 18.13 -10.84
CA LEU A 314 -9.13 18.74 -11.67
C LEU A 314 -9.60 18.99 -13.11
N ARG A 315 -10.45 18.13 -13.66
CA ARG A 315 -11.02 18.34 -15.00
C ARG A 315 -12.02 19.50 -15.01
N ALA A 316 -12.88 19.60 -13.99
CA ALA A 316 -13.78 20.75 -13.82
C ALA A 316 -12.98 22.06 -13.77
N ILE A 317 -11.86 22.09 -13.05
CA ILE A 317 -10.97 23.27 -13.03
C ILE A 317 -10.45 23.62 -14.43
N VAL A 318 -10.06 22.64 -15.25
CA VAL A 318 -9.62 22.90 -16.63
C VAL A 318 -10.77 23.46 -17.48
N GLU A 319 -11.95 22.87 -17.39
CA GLU A 319 -13.14 23.29 -18.12
C GLU A 319 -13.55 24.73 -17.77
N LEU A 320 -13.50 25.10 -16.49
CA LEU A 320 -13.73 26.48 -16.06
C LEU A 320 -12.72 27.46 -16.69
N ARG A 321 -11.45 27.05 -16.86
CA ARG A 321 -10.43 27.87 -17.54
C ARG A 321 -10.69 28.01 -19.05
N GLU A 322 -11.41 27.08 -19.66
CA GLU A 322 -11.85 27.13 -21.05
C GLU A 322 -13.23 27.81 -21.23
N GLY A 323 -13.87 28.24 -20.14
CA GLY A 323 -15.21 28.81 -20.18
C GLY A 323 -16.34 27.77 -20.36
N LEU A 324 -16.04 26.49 -20.16
CA LEU A 324 -16.99 25.38 -20.28
C LEU A 324 -17.75 25.15 -18.97
N CYS A 325 -18.48 26.17 -18.51
CA CYS A 325 -19.05 26.21 -17.16
C CYS A 325 -20.06 25.08 -16.89
N ALA A 326 -20.87 24.70 -17.87
CA ALA A 326 -21.84 23.61 -17.75
C ALA A 326 -21.15 22.25 -17.57
N ALA A 327 -20.10 21.97 -18.34
CA ALA A 327 -19.32 20.74 -18.21
C ALA A 327 -18.62 20.67 -16.83
N ALA A 328 -18.07 21.80 -16.36
CA ALA A 328 -17.49 21.88 -15.03
C ALA A 328 -18.50 21.58 -13.92
N ALA A 329 -19.73 22.10 -14.05
CA ALA A 329 -20.81 21.82 -13.11
C ALA A 329 -21.17 20.33 -13.09
N GLU A 330 -21.26 19.67 -14.25
CA GLU A 330 -21.48 18.22 -14.33
C GLU A 330 -20.38 17.44 -13.61
N HIS A 331 -19.10 17.78 -13.82
CA HIS A 331 -18.00 17.12 -13.14
C HIS A 331 -17.98 17.37 -11.62
N PHE A 332 -18.41 18.55 -11.14
CA PHE A 332 -18.58 18.77 -9.70
C PHE A 332 -19.74 17.95 -9.12
N LEU A 333 -20.83 17.76 -9.87
CA LEU A 333 -21.94 16.90 -9.43
C LEU A 333 -21.50 15.44 -9.29
N VAL A 334 -20.63 14.94 -10.17
CA VAL A 334 -20.05 13.59 -10.04
C VAL A 334 -19.28 13.41 -8.72
N LEU A 335 -18.69 14.47 -8.15
CA LEU A 335 -18.02 14.36 -6.84
C LEU A 335 -19.00 13.99 -5.73
N VAL A 336 -20.27 14.38 -5.84
CA VAL A 336 -21.33 14.03 -4.88
C VAL A 336 -21.57 12.52 -4.88
N ASP A 337 -21.46 11.84 -6.03
CA ASP A 337 -21.54 10.37 -6.11
C ASP A 337 -20.36 9.68 -5.38
N PHE A 338 -19.23 10.39 -5.23
CA PHE A 338 -18.10 9.96 -4.40
C PHE A 338 -18.26 10.36 -2.92
N GLY A 339 -19.38 10.97 -2.52
CA GLY A 339 -19.59 11.51 -1.18
C GLY A 339 -18.73 12.73 -0.87
N LEU A 340 -18.23 13.43 -1.90
CA LEU A 340 -17.41 14.62 -1.78
C LEU A 340 -18.18 15.85 -2.26
N GLU A 341 -18.16 16.92 -1.48
CA GLU A 341 -18.77 18.19 -1.87
C GLU A 341 -17.73 19.31 -1.81
N ARG A 342 -17.56 20.00 -2.95
CA ARG A 342 -16.72 21.19 -3.03
C ARG A 342 -17.56 22.44 -2.78
N ARG A 343 -17.43 23.01 -1.58
CA ARG A 343 -18.28 24.13 -1.11
C ARG A 343 -18.25 25.38 -1.99
N ASP A 344 -17.11 25.67 -2.61
CA ASP A 344 -16.91 26.81 -3.50
C ASP A 344 -17.32 26.53 -4.96
N ALA A 345 -17.74 25.30 -5.30
CA ALA A 345 -18.09 24.94 -6.69
C ALA A 345 -19.21 25.82 -7.30
N PRO A 346 -20.33 26.12 -6.60
CA PRO A 346 -21.37 27.00 -7.15
C PRO A 346 -20.85 28.41 -7.47
N GLU A 347 -19.98 28.96 -6.63
CA GLU A 347 -19.38 30.27 -6.83
C GLU A 347 -18.43 30.28 -8.04
N LEU A 348 -17.62 29.22 -8.19
CA LEU A 348 -16.70 29.06 -9.32
C LEU A 348 -17.45 28.97 -10.65
N VAL A 349 -18.53 28.19 -10.72
CA VAL A 349 -19.39 28.08 -11.91
C VAL A 349 -20.04 29.43 -12.23
N ALA A 350 -20.62 30.10 -11.23
CA ALA A 350 -21.25 31.41 -11.44
C ALA A 350 -20.25 32.49 -11.91
N ARG A 351 -18.98 32.43 -11.46
CA ARG A 351 -17.92 33.32 -11.97
C ARG A 351 -17.60 33.02 -13.43
N CYS A 352 -17.47 31.74 -13.79
CA CYS A 352 -17.26 31.30 -15.17
C CYS A 352 -18.39 31.79 -16.10
N GLU A 353 -19.66 31.67 -15.69
CA GLU A 353 -20.81 32.14 -16.47
C GLU A 353 -20.79 33.65 -16.72
N ARG A 354 -20.17 34.43 -15.82
CA ARG A 354 -19.94 35.87 -15.98
C ARG A 354 -18.71 36.20 -16.85
N GLY A 355 -18.04 35.19 -17.42
CA GLY A 355 -16.81 35.35 -18.18
C GLY A 355 -15.59 35.70 -17.32
N LEU A 356 -15.66 35.49 -16.00
CA LEU A 356 -14.54 35.71 -15.09
C LEU A 356 -13.71 34.42 -15.02
N VAL A 357 -12.39 34.55 -15.16
CA VAL A 357 -11.47 33.43 -14.91
C VAL A 357 -11.64 32.97 -13.45
N PRO A 358 -11.63 31.65 -13.18
CA PRO A 358 -11.68 31.08 -11.83
C PRO A 358 -10.62 31.63 -10.87
#